data_AF-A0A673G129-F1
#
_entry.id   AF-A0A673G129-F1
#
_cell.length_a   1.000
_cell.length_b   1.000
_cell.length_c   1.000
_cell.angle_alpha   90.00
_cell.angle_beta   90.00
_cell.angle_gamma   90.00
#
_symmetry.space_group_name_H-M   'P 1'
#
loop_
_entity.id
_entity.type
_entity.pdbx_description
1 polymer ?
#
loop_
_entity_poly.entity_id
_entity_poly.type
_entity_poly.pdbx_seq_one_letter_code
_entity_poly.pdbx_strand_id
1 'polypeptide(L)' 'MKSVLCAFVTAVLALQQAECLKRTYYIAIREEDWNYAPSARNLINNRSIEQDE' A
#
# COMPACT_ATOMS: atom_id res chain seq x y z
N MET A 1 2.61 -23.28 44.39
CA MET A 1 3.65 -23.45 43.34
C MET A 1 3.07 -23.75 41.96
N LYS A 2 2.23 -24.78 41.80
CA LYS A 2 1.60 -25.12 40.51
C LYS A 2 0.73 -23.99 39.92
N SER A 3 -0.06 -23.31 40.76
CA SER A 3 -0.95 -22.22 40.34
C SER A 3 -0.19 -20.96 39.91
N VAL A 4 0.94 -20.67 40.55
CA VAL A 4 1.82 -19.54 40.22
C VAL A 4 2.56 -19.81 38.91
N LEU A 5 3.05 -21.04 38.73
CA LEU A 5 3.63 -21.48 37.47
C LEU A 5 2.62 -21.41 36.32
N CYS A 6 1.36 -21.82 36.56
CA CYS A 6 0.28 -21.71 35.60
C CYS A 6 0.01 -20.25 35.20
N ALA A 7 -0.12 -19.36 36.18
CA ALA A 7 -0.34 -17.93 35.94
C ALA A 7 0.82 -17.28 35.16
N PHE A 8 2.06 -17.68 35.46
CA PHE A 8 3.24 -17.20 34.75
C PHE A 8 3.27 -17.69 33.29
N VAL A 9 2.98 -18.97 33.05
CA VAL A 9 2.90 -19.54 31.70
C VAL A 9 1.80 -18.88 30.88
N THR A 10 0.63 -18.64 31.46
CA THR A 10 -0.46 -17.94 30.77
C THR A 10 -0.11 -16.48 30.44
N ALA A 11 0.61 -15.79 31.34
CA ALA A 11 1.05 -14.41 31.11
C ALA A 11 2.09 -14.34 29.98
N VAL A 12 3.04 -15.27 29.95
CA VAL A 12 4.05 -15.35 28.88
C VAL A 12 3.39 -15.62 27.52
N LEU A 13 2.41 -16.53 27.44
CA LEU A 13 1.69 -16.82 26.20
C LEU A 13 0.86 -15.63 25.69
N ALA A 14 0.24 -14.86 26.59
CA ALA A 14 -0.53 -13.67 26.23
C ALA A 14 0.35 -12.53 25.72
N LEU A 15 1.59 -12.41 26.22
CA LEU A 15 2.56 -11.40 25.78
C LEU A 15 3.18 -11.70 24.39
N GLN A 16 2.98 -12.91 23.85
CA GLN A 16 3.53 -13.33 22.55
C GLN A 16 2.63 -13.05 21.35
N GLN A 17 1.40 -12.56 21.55
CA GLN A 17 0.47 -12.29 20.45
C GLN A 17 0.67 -10.87 19.90
N ALA A 18 1.61 -10.73 18.97
CA ALA A 18 1.70 -9.58 18.08
C ALA A 18 1.09 -9.96 16.73
N GLU A 19 -0.12 -9.49 16.44
CA GLU A 19 -0.76 -9.69 15.13
C GLU A 19 -0.51 -8.49 14.21
N CYS A 20 -0.27 -8.77 12.93
CA CYS A 20 -0.10 -7.77 11.88
C CYS A 20 -1.06 -8.08 10.72
N LEU A 21 -1.58 -7.03 10.10
CA LEU A 21 -2.44 -7.14 8.92
C LEU A 21 -1.63 -7.64 7.71
N LYS A 22 -1.93 -8.85 7.25
CA LYS A 22 -1.39 -9.37 5.98
C LYS A 22 -2.24 -8.87 4.80
N ARG A 23 -1.62 -8.19 3.84
CA ARG A 23 -2.24 -7.80 2.56
C ARG A 23 -1.58 -8.57 1.42
N THR A 24 -2.39 -9.22 0.58
CA THR A 24 -1.93 -9.97 -0.60
C THR A 24 -2.46 -9.28 -1.85
N TYR A 25 -1.59 -8.96 -2.80
CA TYR A 25 -1.93 -8.33 -4.07
C TYR A 25 -1.54 -9.22 -5.24
N TYR A 26 -2.40 -9.30 -6.25
CA TYR A 26 -2.12 -9.99 -7.51
C TYR A 26 -2.02 -8.93 -8.59
N ILE A 27 -0.79 -8.70 -9.06
CA ILE A 27 -0.47 -7.65 -10.02
C ILE A 27 -0.06 -8.32 -11.33
N ALA A 28 -0.62 -7.84 -12.44
CA ALA A 28 -0.30 -8.30 -13.79
C ALA A 28 0.21 -7.14 -14.64
N ILE A 29 0.88 -7.47 -15.74
CA ILE A 29 1.37 -6.51 -16.73
C ILE A 29 0.42 -6.52 -17.92
N ARG A 30 0.16 -5.34 -18.47
CA ARG A 30 -0.58 -5.13 -19.71
C ARG A 30 0.05 -3.97 -20.47
N GLU A 31 0.10 -4.10 -21.79
CA GLU A 31 0.47 -2.99 -22.67
C GLU A 31 -0.73 -2.04 -22.77
N GLU A 32 -0.49 -0.72 -22.66
CA GLU A 32 -1.51 0.32 -22.82
C GLU A 32 -0.92 1.53 -23.54
N ASP A 33 -1.75 2.21 -24.33
CA ASP A 33 -1.41 3.50 -24.91
C ASP A 33 -1.39 4.56 -23.80
N TRP A 34 -0.21 5.12 -23.55
CA TRP A 34 -0.02 6.13 -22.51
C TRP A 34 -0.09 7.54 -23.09
N ASN A 35 -1.26 8.18 -22.99
CA ASN A 35 -1.42 9.58 -23.37
C ASN A 35 -0.80 10.49 -22.29
N TYR A 36 0.40 11.01 -22.56
CA TYR A 36 1.14 11.91 -21.67
C TYR A 36 0.41 13.25 -21.41
N ALA A 37 -0.45 13.70 -22.33
CA ALA A 37 -1.19 14.95 -22.22
C ALA A 37 -2.66 14.79 -22.65
N PRO A 38 -3.52 14.13 -21.83
CA PRO A 38 -4.92 13.87 -22.19
C PRO A 38 -5.75 15.12 -22.46
N SER A 39 -5.35 16.27 -21.91
CA SER A 39 -5.99 17.57 -22.12
C SER A 39 -5.65 18.22 -23.46
N ALA A 40 -4.62 17.74 -24.17
CA ALA A 40 -3.97 18.41 -25.31
C ALA A 40 -3.57 19.88 -25.02
N ARG A 41 -3.41 20.25 -23.74
CA ARG A 41 -3.07 21.60 -23.30
C ARG A 41 -2.06 21.61 -22.17
N ASN A 42 -1.16 22.59 -22.20
CA ASN A 42 -0.35 22.93 -21.04
C ASN A 42 -1.24 23.58 -19.97
N LEU A 43 -1.28 23.00 -18.77
CA LEU A 43 -2.15 23.44 -17.68
C LEU A 43 -1.66 24.70 -16.94
N ILE A 44 -0.41 25.12 -17.15
CA ILE A 44 0.18 26.32 -16.56
C ILE A 44 -0.19 27.57 -17.36
N ASN A 45 -0.11 27.49 -18.69
CA ASN A 45 -0.30 28.64 -19.58
C ASN A 45 -1.56 28.52 -20.49
N ASN A 46 -2.27 27.40 -20.42
CA ASN A 46 -3.49 27.08 -21.17
C ASN A 46 -3.34 27.11 -22.71
N ARG A 47 -2.11 27.00 -23.23
CA ARG A 47 -1.85 26.83 -24.66
C ARG A 47 -2.02 25.38 -25.07
N SER A 48 -2.29 25.14 -26.36
CA SER A 48 -2.25 23.77 -26.88
C SER A 48 -0.82 23.25 -26.84
N ILE A 49 -0.64 21.94 -26.66
CA ILE A 49 0.71 21.35 -26.57
C ILE A 49 1.50 21.60 -27.87
N GLU A 50 0.83 21.59 -29.02
CA GLU A 50 1.46 21.84 -30.34
C GLU A 50 2.01 23.25 -30.50
N GLN A 51 1.59 24.21 -29.66
CA GLN A 51 2.03 25.60 -29.70
C GLN A 51 3.07 25.94 -28.63
N ASP A 52 3.32 25.01 -27.70
CA ASP A 52 4.21 25.19 -26.56
C ASP A 52 5.49 24.34 -26.67
N GLU A 53 5.53 23.42 -27.62
CA GLU A 53 6.73 22.75 -28.15
C GLU A 53 7.33 23.54 -29.35
#